data_AF-A0A1S3J4U0-F1
#
_entry.id   AF-A0A1S3J4U0-F1
#
_cell.length_a   1.000
_cell.length_b   1.000
_cell.length_c   1.000
_cell.angle_alpha   90.00
_cell.angle_beta   90.00
_cell.angle_gamma   90.00
#
_symmetry.space_group_name_H-M   'P 1'
#
loop_
_entity.id
_entity.type
_entity.pdbx_description
1 polymer ?
#
loop_
_entity_poly.entity_id
_entity_poly.type
_entity_poly.pdbx_seq_one_letter_code
_entity_poly.pdbx_strand_id
1 'polypeptide(L)'
;MMRQYPYTVEVTKPLRLGTVVEVQGVPIAGANEFVVSLLVQRPGARQADIALQMKPQLNGSTEIGCVSIIADEQDEQINYFPVFPFSHDHSFCLEITVKESYFQISVDGKHLMDYSHRTPPHHISHVVLDGDAIFQSVEFFSAEEFQQKSDFKAKDLTYHERTLSSGYTSQSSEHNFDVESMEDNSFEDSNSIPLIEHQHGQRYKEKRDVNKYGVGNSEEPLRDHVDFEAQVSPHKTVFTFKPEERDITTRLDLPHFLEIPDEFGVGRVIYIDGVAWKDCKWFEVCLQTGSEKLPHTTAVFSFRPDFPSRSTTCNTFVLKNWGLERIQEDNFPFEAGKPFLMKILAKEEGYEVFVDGILYLEFTHRLAMERVTHVMVNGNADFYTVECPDELELPYCSAIPGGLHEGKTIFFTGTPLGDGCNFEVGLQCSTKPGSHIPFYFKVNFAPDAKATTASFINHVWDAGEKLEGPLPFQPDKKFVMKVVVEPECFRVKVDDENFLEFKHKLPYERITHVTVDGDLALYSVTYRDRWIGRRQSKAYHIVKSCCPVCVGCVIM
;
A
#
# COMPACT_ATOMS: atom_id res chain seq x y z
N MET A 1 5.92 5.04 1.54
CA MET A 1 6.19 4.56 2.91
C MET A 1 5.05 5.04 3.80
N MET A 2 4.11 4.18 4.19
CA MET A 2 3.11 4.56 5.18
C MET A 2 3.77 4.76 6.55
N ARG A 3 3.18 5.63 7.34
CA ARG A 3 3.83 6.32 8.46
C ARG A 3 3.05 5.99 9.74
N GLN A 4 3.73 5.47 10.76
CA GLN A 4 3.08 5.09 12.03
C GLN A 4 2.41 6.31 12.68
N TYR A 5 1.13 6.19 13.08
CA TYR A 5 0.38 7.26 13.74
C TYR A 5 0.33 7.13 15.27
N PRO A 6 0.53 8.21 16.04
CA PRO A 6 0.72 9.60 15.59
C PRO A 6 2.06 9.84 14.90
N TYR A 7 2.03 10.34 13.67
CA TYR A 7 3.21 10.41 12.82
C TYR A 7 4.03 11.64 13.12
N THR A 8 5.21 11.39 13.70
CA THR A 8 6.12 12.43 14.18
C THR A 8 7.27 12.64 13.20
N VAL A 9 7.51 13.90 12.84
CA VAL A 9 8.61 14.36 11.99
C VAL A 9 9.50 15.30 12.78
N GLU A 10 10.79 14.99 12.90
CA GLU A 10 11.76 15.92 13.48
C GLU A 10 12.07 17.08 12.53
N VAL A 11 12.04 18.29 13.06
CA VAL A 11 12.36 19.54 12.34
C VAL A 11 13.87 19.74 12.33
N THR A 12 14.54 19.09 11.37
CA THR A 12 16.01 19.07 11.24
C THR A 12 16.67 20.44 10.98
N LYS A 13 15.89 21.46 10.62
CA LYS A 13 16.34 22.86 10.46
C LYS A 13 15.33 23.79 11.14
N PRO A 14 15.75 24.70 12.05
CA PRO A 14 14.83 25.60 12.73
C PRO A 14 13.96 26.39 11.76
N LEU A 15 12.64 26.45 12.02
CA LEU A 15 11.72 27.20 11.17
C LEU A 15 12.03 28.71 11.26
N ARG A 16 12.14 29.38 10.10
CA ARG A 16 12.46 30.81 9.99
C ARG A 16 11.40 31.52 9.14
N LEU A 17 11.47 32.85 9.09
CA LEU A 17 10.61 33.66 8.22
C LEU A 17 10.67 33.13 6.77
N GLY A 18 9.51 32.84 6.19
CA GLY A 18 9.38 32.26 4.85
C GLY A 18 9.57 30.74 4.77
N THR A 19 9.81 30.03 5.88
CA THR A 19 9.73 28.56 5.89
C THR A 19 8.28 28.12 5.68
N VAL A 20 8.07 27.13 4.79
CA VAL A 20 6.77 26.48 4.57
C VAL A 20 6.87 25.05 5.07
N VAL A 21 5.95 24.64 5.94
CA VAL A 21 5.67 23.23 6.26
C VAL A 21 4.52 22.79 5.37
N GLU A 22 4.79 21.91 4.41
CA GLU A 22 3.76 21.33 3.55
C GLU A 22 3.37 19.95 4.10
N VAL A 23 2.08 19.69 4.23
CA VAL A 23 1.51 18.40 4.66
C VAL A 23 0.48 17.98 3.63
N GLN A 24 0.72 16.85 2.95
CA GLN A 24 -0.24 16.27 2.02
C GLN A 24 -0.96 15.09 2.68
N GLY A 25 -2.26 14.96 2.46
CA GLY A 25 -3.04 13.84 2.97
C GLY A 25 -4.41 13.71 2.34
N VAL A 26 -5.08 12.59 2.63
CA VAL A 26 -6.45 12.30 2.20
C VAL A 26 -7.26 11.95 3.46
N PRO A 27 -8.28 12.73 3.84
CA PRO A 27 -9.20 12.36 4.91
C PRO A 27 -9.97 11.11 4.49
N ILE A 28 -10.04 10.08 5.33
CA ILE A 28 -10.65 8.81 4.94
C ILE A 28 -12.17 8.91 4.84
N ALA A 29 -12.81 8.04 4.06
CA ALA A 29 -14.26 7.84 4.06
C ALA A 29 -14.82 7.76 5.50
N GLY A 30 -15.69 8.71 5.87
CA GLY A 30 -16.30 8.78 7.20
C GLY A 30 -15.41 9.36 8.31
N ALA A 31 -14.31 10.04 7.97
CA ALA A 31 -13.48 10.78 8.93
C ALA A 31 -14.32 11.75 9.79
N ASN A 32 -14.05 11.78 11.09
CA ASN A 32 -14.65 12.75 12.03
C ASN A 32 -13.73 13.96 12.21
N GLU A 33 -12.45 13.72 12.47
CA GLU A 33 -11.42 14.75 12.57
C GLU A 33 -10.03 14.19 12.21
N PHE A 34 -9.13 15.08 11.77
CA PHE A 34 -7.70 14.79 11.77
C PHE A 34 -6.93 15.93 12.43
N VAL A 35 -5.67 15.71 12.78
CA VAL A 35 -4.87 16.62 13.59
C VAL A 35 -3.52 16.89 12.93
N VAL A 36 -3.13 18.16 12.86
CA VAL A 36 -1.77 18.59 12.47
C VAL A 36 -1.21 19.50 13.55
N SER A 37 -0.13 19.07 14.20
CA SER A 37 0.46 19.75 15.37
C SER A 37 1.93 20.15 15.12
N LEU A 38 2.31 21.33 15.58
CA LEU A 38 3.68 21.84 15.64
C LEU A 38 4.13 21.87 17.11
N LEU A 39 5.15 21.08 17.46
CA LEU A 39 5.56 20.86 18.85
C LEU A 39 6.94 21.45 19.19
N VAL A 40 7.05 21.99 20.40
CA VAL A 40 8.29 22.49 21.01
C VAL A 40 8.71 21.56 22.15
N GLN A 41 9.77 20.79 21.93
CA GLN A 41 10.34 19.92 22.95
C GLN A 41 11.21 20.74 23.92
N ARG A 42 10.69 21.04 25.11
CA ARG A 42 11.47 21.70 26.18
C ARG A 42 12.45 20.70 26.82
N PRO A 43 13.76 21.02 26.96
CA PRO A 43 14.71 20.16 27.65
C PRO A 43 14.29 19.88 29.11
N GLY A 44 14.14 18.61 29.46
CA GLY A 44 13.73 18.17 30.80
C GLY A 44 12.22 18.24 31.10
N ALA A 45 11.39 18.71 30.17
CA ALA A 45 9.94 18.64 30.33
C ALA A 45 9.42 17.21 30.07
N ARG A 46 8.36 16.81 30.80
CA ARG A 46 7.70 15.50 30.62
C ARG A 46 6.78 15.43 29.40
N GLN A 47 6.37 16.58 28.88
CA GLN A 47 5.48 16.73 27.73
C GLN A 47 6.00 17.86 26.85
N ALA A 48 5.76 17.78 25.55
CA ALA A 48 6.09 18.85 24.60
C ALA A 48 5.02 19.95 24.63
N ASP A 49 5.45 21.19 24.41
CA ASP A 49 4.55 22.33 24.24
C ASP A 49 3.98 22.31 22.81
N ILE A 50 2.73 22.77 22.64
CA ILE A 50 2.04 22.85 21.36
C ILE A 50 2.08 24.30 20.88
N ALA A 51 2.83 24.58 19.81
CA ALA A 51 2.88 25.90 19.20
C ALA A 51 1.62 26.20 18.36
N LEU A 52 1.07 25.16 17.73
CA LEU A 52 -0.18 25.13 16.98
C LEU A 52 -0.62 23.66 16.88
N GLN A 53 -1.89 23.38 17.12
CA GLN A 53 -2.56 22.12 16.81
C GLN A 53 -3.86 22.45 16.09
N MET A 54 -3.92 22.11 14.81
CA MET A 54 -5.07 22.31 13.93
C MET A 54 -5.89 21.03 13.86
N LYS A 55 -7.21 21.15 14.06
CA LYS A 55 -8.19 20.04 14.10
C LYS A 55 -9.39 20.33 13.18
N PRO A 56 -9.31 20.03 11.87
CA PRO A 56 -10.46 20.12 10.99
C PRO A 56 -11.49 19.04 11.32
N GLN A 57 -12.75 19.44 11.45
CA GLN A 57 -13.88 18.56 11.70
C GLN A 57 -14.57 18.19 10.39
N LEU A 58 -14.66 16.91 10.05
CA LEU A 58 -15.25 16.39 8.81
C LEU A 58 -16.63 15.73 9.02
N ASN A 59 -17.16 15.80 10.24
CA ASN A 59 -18.48 15.31 10.66
C ASN A 59 -19.69 16.14 10.14
N GLY A 60 -19.54 16.82 9.00
CA GLY A 60 -20.56 17.70 8.42
C GLY A 60 -20.61 19.13 9.01
N SER A 61 -19.76 19.44 9.99
CA SER A 61 -19.46 20.82 10.37
C SER A 61 -18.44 21.44 9.39
N THR A 62 -18.22 22.75 9.49
CA THR A 62 -17.14 23.46 8.76
C THR A 62 -16.11 24.07 9.70
N GLU A 63 -15.93 23.41 10.85
CA GLU A 63 -15.13 23.86 11.97
C GLU A 63 -13.67 23.43 11.84
N ILE A 64 -12.76 24.34 12.18
CA ILE A 64 -11.35 24.03 12.41
C ILE A 64 -10.98 24.60 13.78
N GLY A 65 -10.77 23.69 14.74
CA GLY A 65 -10.22 24.04 16.04
C GLY A 65 -8.71 24.25 15.95
N CYS A 66 -8.22 25.34 16.53
CA CYS A 66 -6.80 25.65 16.64
C CYS A 66 -6.43 25.82 18.11
N VAL A 67 -5.55 24.96 18.62
CA VAL A 67 -5.11 24.92 20.02
C VAL A 67 -3.61 25.22 20.11
N SER A 68 -3.19 25.92 21.16
CA SER A 68 -1.79 25.98 21.58
C SER A 68 -1.69 25.72 23.09
N ILE A 69 -0.57 25.15 23.53
CA ILE A 69 -0.26 24.87 24.93
C ILE A 69 1.20 25.23 25.16
N ILE A 70 1.48 26.37 25.79
CA ILE A 70 2.84 26.85 26.06
C ILE A 70 3.03 26.95 27.56
N ALA A 71 4.05 26.29 28.12
CA ALA A 71 4.29 26.25 29.56
C ALA A 71 3.04 25.91 30.41
N ASP A 72 2.25 24.95 29.94
CA ASP A 72 0.99 24.47 30.53
C ASP A 72 -0.19 25.47 30.49
N GLU A 73 -0.03 26.65 29.85
CA GLU A 73 -1.12 27.58 29.52
C GLU A 73 -1.72 27.26 28.14
N GLN A 74 -3.04 27.15 28.06
CA GLN A 74 -3.79 26.74 26.86
C GLN A 74 -4.58 27.90 26.24
N ASP A 75 -4.48 28.08 24.93
CA ASP A 75 -5.29 29.01 24.12
C ASP A 75 -5.97 28.23 22.98
N GLU A 76 -7.30 28.37 22.87
CA GLU A 76 -8.14 27.66 21.90
C GLU A 76 -8.98 28.63 21.08
N GLN A 77 -9.05 28.39 19.77
CA GLN A 77 -9.83 29.16 18.82
C GLN A 77 -10.60 28.22 17.89
N ILE A 78 -11.92 28.43 17.74
CA ILE A 78 -12.76 27.70 16.79
C ILE A 78 -13.04 28.61 15.61
N ASN A 79 -12.67 28.16 14.41
CA ASN A 79 -12.83 28.92 13.17
C ASN A 79 -13.84 28.23 12.26
N TYR A 80 -14.78 29.00 11.70
CA TYR A 80 -15.86 28.52 10.84
C TYR A 80 -15.64 28.99 9.40
N PHE A 81 -15.71 28.06 8.44
CA PHE A 81 -15.45 28.36 7.03
C PHE A 81 -16.71 28.16 6.17
N PRO A 82 -17.12 29.13 5.33
CA PRO A 82 -18.26 28.96 4.41
C PRO A 82 -17.93 28.03 3.24
N VAL A 83 -16.63 27.86 2.94
CA VAL A 83 -16.10 26.85 2.02
C VAL A 83 -15.08 26.06 2.82
N PHE A 84 -15.46 24.88 3.26
CA PHE A 84 -14.59 24.00 4.04
C PHE A 84 -13.61 23.29 3.08
N PRO A 85 -12.28 23.36 3.31
CA PRO A 85 -11.28 22.95 2.31
C PRO A 85 -10.90 21.46 2.40
N PHE A 86 -11.56 20.67 3.26
CA PHE A 86 -11.31 19.24 3.42
C PHE A 86 -12.58 18.45 3.14
N SER A 87 -12.44 17.33 2.45
CA SER A 87 -13.56 16.42 2.18
C SER A 87 -13.06 14.98 2.17
N HIS A 88 -13.94 14.05 2.56
CA HIS A 88 -13.65 12.61 2.52
C HIS A 88 -13.17 12.19 1.13
N ASP A 89 -12.15 11.31 1.12
CA ASP A 89 -11.55 10.68 -0.06
C ASP A 89 -10.94 11.65 -1.09
N HIS A 90 -10.77 12.94 -0.74
CA HIS A 90 -10.10 13.94 -1.57
C HIS A 90 -8.77 14.37 -0.94
N SER A 91 -7.71 14.44 -1.74
CA SER A 91 -6.40 14.92 -1.29
C SER A 91 -6.42 16.42 -0.98
N PHE A 92 -5.80 16.81 0.13
CA PHE A 92 -5.45 18.20 0.44
C PHE A 92 -3.93 18.40 0.45
N CYS A 93 -3.50 19.62 0.14
CA CYS A 93 -2.14 20.12 0.35
C CYS A 93 -2.20 21.28 1.36
N LEU A 94 -1.93 20.99 2.64
CA LEU A 94 -1.91 21.97 3.72
C LEU A 94 -0.54 22.64 3.79
N GLU A 95 -0.52 23.97 3.78
CA GLU A 95 0.70 24.78 3.69
C GLU A 95 0.75 25.74 4.89
N ILE A 96 1.66 25.50 5.83
CA ILE A 96 1.86 26.35 7.01
C ILE A 96 3.11 27.21 6.79
N THR A 97 2.92 28.46 6.37
CA THR A 97 4.00 29.39 6.06
C THR A 97 4.31 30.31 7.25
N VAL A 98 5.55 30.31 7.72
CA VAL A 98 6.01 31.21 8.79
C VAL A 98 6.09 32.66 8.28
N LYS A 99 5.25 33.54 8.80
CA LYS A 99 5.35 35.00 8.65
C LYS A 99 5.97 35.63 9.90
N GLU A 100 6.07 36.96 9.93
CA GLU A 100 6.77 37.71 10.97
C GLU A 100 6.15 37.54 12.36
N SER A 101 4.82 37.55 12.46
CA SER A 101 4.07 37.44 13.72
C SER A 101 3.02 36.33 13.75
N TYR A 102 2.87 35.56 12.67
CA TYR A 102 1.85 34.51 12.53
C TYR A 102 2.26 33.41 11.54
N PHE A 103 1.58 32.27 11.60
CA PHE A 103 1.58 31.27 10.54
C PHE A 103 0.45 31.59 9.55
N GLN A 104 0.80 31.80 8.28
CA GLN A 104 -0.19 31.83 7.20
C GLN A 104 -0.52 30.38 6.82
N ILE A 105 -1.76 29.98 7.03
CA ILE A 105 -2.27 28.64 6.69
C ILE A 105 -3.01 28.74 5.36
N SER A 106 -2.64 27.88 4.42
CA SER A 106 -3.30 27.71 3.12
C SER A 106 -3.63 26.23 2.88
N VAL A 107 -4.63 25.96 2.07
CA VAL A 107 -4.95 24.61 1.57
C VAL A 107 -5.10 24.68 0.05
N ASP A 108 -4.40 23.79 -0.66
CA ASP A 108 -4.35 23.72 -2.12
C ASP A 108 -3.99 25.06 -2.79
N GLY A 109 -2.98 25.75 -2.24
CA GLY A 109 -2.53 27.07 -2.67
C GLY A 109 -3.51 28.22 -2.37
N LYS A 110 -4.67 27.97 -1.74
CA LYS A 110 -5.63 29.00 -1.33
C LYS A 110 -5.45 29.34 0.13
N HIS A 111 -5.35 30.63 0.44
CA HIS A 111 -5.27 31.11 1.81
C HIS A 111 -6.54 30.72 2.59
N LEU A 112 -6.35 30.15 3.79
CA LEU A 112 -7.41 29.69 4.68
C LEU A 112 -7.54 30.61 5.91
N MET A 113 -6.47 30.76 6.69
CA MET A 113 -6.45 31.59 7.90
C MET A 113 -5.03 32.00 8.31
N ASP A 114 -4.91 33.02 9.14
CA ASP A 114 -3.66 33.43 9.78
C ASP A 114 -3.72 33.13 11.29
N TYR A 115 -2.77 32.35 11.81
CA TYR A 115 -2.69 31.97 13.23
C TYR A 115 -1.47 32.61 13.92
N SER A 116 -1.70 33.56 14.81
CA SER A 116 -0.63 34.32 15.50
C SER A 116 0.33 33.44 16.28
N HIS A 117 1.64 33.73 16.19
CA HIS A 117 2.69 32.97 16.89
C HIS A 117 2.47 32.99 18.41
N ARG A 118 2.55 31.82 19.04
CA ARG A 118 2.45 31.63 20.51
C ARG A 118 3.80 31.38 21.17
N THR A 119 4.79 30.99 20.37
CA THR A 119 6.19 30.75 20.75
C THR A 119 7.07 31.04 19.53
N PRO A 120 8.35 31.43 19.69
CA PRO A 120 9.23 31.66 18.55
C PRO A 120 9.30 30.44 17.61
N PRO A 121 9.02 30.57 16.29
CA PRO A 121 8.93 29.41 15.39
C PRO A 121 10.19 28.56 15.31
N HIS A 122 11.37 29.13 15.59
CA HIS A 122 12.64 28.41 15.62
C HIS A 122 12.81 27.47 16.83
N HIS A 123 11.89 27.49 17.79
CA HIS A 123 11.80 26.48 18.86
C HIS A 123 11.00 25.23 18.43
N ILE A 124 10.26 25.30 17.32
CA ILE A 124 9.47 24.16 16.84
C ILE A 124 10.44 23.06 16.38
N SER A 125 10.23 21.90 16.97
CA SER A 125 11.14 20.75 16.97
C SER A 125 10.54 19.54 16.27
N HIS A 126 9.20 19.42 16.27
CA HIS A 126 8.51 18.30 15.65
C HIS A 126 7.21 18.75 14.97
N VAL A 127 6.82 18.04 13.91
CA VAL A 127 5.47 18.06 13.35
C VAL A 127 4.82 16.72 13.69
N VAL A 128 3.60 16.72 14.22
CA VAL A 128 2.84 15.50 14.56
C VAL A 128 1.51 15.48 13.83
N LEU A 129 1.25 14.40 13.11
CA LEU A 129 -0.01 14.15 12.40
C LEU A 129 -0.78 13.02 13.10
N ASP A 130 -2.09 13.13 13.22
CA ASP A 130 -2.93 12.11 13.86
C ASP A 130 -4.38 12.15 13.35
N GLY A 131 -5.21 11.19 13.75
CA GLY A 131 -6.64 11.12 13.42
C GLY A 131 -6.96 10.54 12.03
N ASP A 132 -8.15 10.84 11.54
CA ASP A 132 -8.82 10.14 10.43
C ASP A 132 -8.35 10.59 9.03
N ALA A 133 -7.04 10.60 8.79
CA ALA A 133 -6.47 10.91 7.48
C ALA A 133 -5.24 10.06 7.13
N ILE A 134 -5.14 9.65 5.86
CA ILE A 134 -3.93 9.05 5.28
C ILE A 134 -3.01 10.20 4.87
N PHE A 135 -2.06 10.55 5.72
CA PHE A 135 -1.05 11.55 5.40
C PHE A 135 0.06 10.95 4.52
N GLN A 136 0.27 11.57 3.37
CA GLN A 136 1.16 11.11 2.29
C GLN A 136 2.58 11.66 2.47
N SER A 137 2.72 12.93 2.84
CA SER A 137 4.02 13.60 2.97
C SER A 137 4.02 14.71 4.02
N VAL A 138 5.21 15.05 4.50
CA VAL A 138 5.52 16.28 5.25
C VAL A 138 6.85 16.76 4.70
N GLU A 139 6.86 17.96 4.15
CA GLU A 139 8.02 18.56 3.50
C GLU A 139 8.29 19.96 4.09
N PHE A 140 9.56 20.34 4.14
CA PHE A 140 9.98 21.65 4.64
C PHE A 140 10.70 22.40 3.53
N PHE A 141 10.19 23.59 3.19
CA PHE A 141 10.73 24.44 2.14
C PHE A 141 11.18 25.78 2.71
N SER A 142 12.25 26.35 2.16
CA SER A 142 12.43 27.80 2.14
C SER A 142 11.48 28.46 1.14
N ALA A 143 11.23 29.77 1.29
CA ALA A 143 10.40 30.53 0.36
C ALA A 143 10.88 30.42 -1.10
N GLU A 144 12.19 30.36 -1.33
CA GLU A 144 12.78 30.21 -2.67
C GLU A 144 12.51 28.82 -3.27
N GLU A 145 12.63 27.76 -2.47
CA GLU A 145 12.34 26.38 -2.90
C GLU A 145 10.84 26.19 -3.18
N PHE A 146 9.98 26.76 -2.33
CA PHE A 146 8.53 26.69 -2.49
C PHE A 146 8.05 27.43 -3.74
N GLN A 147 8.57 28.65 -3.99
CA GLN A 147 8.26 29.38 -5.22
C GLN A 147 8.68 28.60 -6.48
N GLN A 148 9.87 27.97 -6.48
CA GLN A 148 10.32 27.13 -7.60
C GLN A 148 9.42 25.90 -7.81
N LYS A 149 8.94 25.27 -6.73
CA LYS A 149 7.97 24.15 -6.78
C LYS A 149 6.64 24.61 -7.41
N SER A 150 6.10 25.75 -6.96
CA SER A 150 4.87 26.33 -7.51
C SER A 150 5.01 26.72 -8.99
N ASP A 151 6.11 27.38 -9.36
CA ASP A 151 6.41 27.78 -10.75
C ASP A 151 6.53 26.57 -11.68
N PHE A 152 7.07 25.45 -11.21
CA PHE A 152 7.15 24.20 -11.98
C PHE A 152 5.76 23.60 -12.19
N LYS A 153 4.95 23.50 -11.13
CA LYS A 153 3.57 22.98 -11.20
C LYS A 153 2.70 23.80 -12.16
N ALA A 154 2.85 25.13 -12.18
CA ALA A 154 2.16 26.00 -13.14
C ALA A 154 2.64 25.82 -14.59
N LYS A 155 3.93 25.54 -14.81
CA LYS A 155 4.48 25.27 -16.15
C LYS A 155 4.01 23.92 -16.72
N ASP A 156 3.84 22.92 -15.87
CA ASP A 156 3.36 21.59 -16.29
C ASP A 156 1.87 21.61 -16.68
N LEU A 157 1.04 22.32 -15.90
CA LEU A 157 -0.37 22.58 -16.24
C LEU A 157 -0.49 23.32 -17.58
N THR A 158 0.26 24.41 -17.78
CA THR A 158 0.25 25.16 -19.06
C THR A 158 0.94 24.44 -20.23
N TYR A 159 1.62 23.31 -19.98
CA TYR A 159 2.10 22.40 -21.03
C TYR A 159 0.99 21.41 -21.43
N HIS A 160 0.31 20.80 -20.45
CA HIS A 160 -0.83 19.91 -20.69
C HIS A 160 -1.99 20.63 -21.40
N GLU A 161 -2.34 21.85 -21.01
CA GLU A 161 -3.35 22.67 -21.70
C GLU A 161 -2.95 22.99 -23.16
N ARG A 162 -1.66 23.23 -23.43
CA ARG A 162 -1.16 23.45 -24.80
C ARG A 162 -1.21 22.20 -25.67
N THR A 163 -0.94 21.03 -25.09
CA THR A 163 -1.04 19.75 -25.82
C THR A 163 -2.50 19.38 -26.12
N LEU A 164 -3.44 19.72 -25.23
CA LEU A 164 -4.88 19.59 -25.50
C LEU A 164 -5.36 20.62 -26.54
N SER A 165 -4.83 21.85 -26.51
CA SER A 165 -5.17 22.91 -27.46
C SER A 165 -4.68 22.68 -28.90
N SER A 166 -3.69 21.82 -29.14
CA SER A 166 -3.21 21.51 -30.50
C SER A 166 -3.91 20.30 -31.13
N GLY A 167 -4.93 19.74 -30.47
CA GLY A 167 -5.54 18.45 -30.82
C GLY A 167 -6.85 18.50 -31.63
N TYR A 168 -7.42 19.67 -31.93
CA TYR A 168 -8.68 19.77 -32.69
C TYR A 168 -8.71 20.92 -33.70
N THR A 169 -8.54 20.57 -34.98
CA THR A 169 -9.02 21.38 -36.11
C THR A 169 -9.78 20.50 -37.09
N SER A 170 -11.11 20.50 -37.00
CA SER A 170 -11.99 20.03 -38.08
C SER A 170 -13.27 20.86 -38.08
N GLN A 171 -13.58 21.43 -39.24
CA GLN A 171 -14.72 22.34 -39.45
C GLN A 171 -16.05 21.57 -39.54
N SER A 172 -17.14 22.16 -39.04
CA SER A 172 -18.44 22.11 -39.74
C SER A 172 -19.42 23.16 -39.21
N SER A 173 -19.67 24.14 -40.09
CA SER A 173 -20.84 25.03 -40.22
C SER A 173 -22.06 24.89 -39.30
N GLU A 174 -22.55 26.08 -38.91
CA GLU A 174 -23.87 26.43 -38.42
C GLU A 174 -25.04 25.72 -39.13
N HIS A 175 -26.10 25.38 -38.37
CA HIS A 175 -27.51 25.59 -38.77
C HIS A 175 -28.39 25.68 -37.51
N ASN A 176 -29.18 26.77 -37.39
CA ASN A 176 -30.25 26.90 -36.40
C ASN A 176 -31.45 26.03 -36.81
N PHE A 177 -32.25 25.56 -35.84
CA PHE A 177 -33.72 25.67 -35.89
C PHE A 177 -34.38 25.33 -34.54
N ASP A 178 -34.94 26.38 -33.92
CA ASP A 178 -36.19 26.53 -33.14
C ASP A 178 -36.71 25.50 -32.10
N VAL A 179 -37.51 26.08 -31.19
CA VAL A 179 -38.14 25.49 -30.00
C VAL A 179 -39.66 25.47 -30.19
N GLU A 180 -40.31 24.34 -29.88
CA GLU A 180 -41.72 24.16 -29.46
C GLU A 180 -41.97 22.62 -29.39
N SER A 181 -42.89 22.01 -28.65
CA SER A 181 -43.73 22.24 -27.46
C SER A 181 -44.72 21.03 -27.39
N MET A 182 -45.45 20.84 -26.29
CA MET A 182 -46.57 19.86 -26.11
C MET A 182 -46.17 18.36 -26.12
N GLU A 183 -46.48 17.52 -25.12
CA GLU A 183 -47.72 17.19 -24.35
C GLU A 183 -48.36 15.86 -24.81
N ASP A 184 -48.70 15.03 -23.80
CA ASP A 184 -49.47 13.78 -23.75
C ASP A 184 -50.06 13.15 -25.04
N ASN A 185 -49.87 11.83 -25.19
CA ASN A 185 -50.91 10.87 -24.75
C ASN A 185 -50.51 9.38 -24.85
N SER A 186 -51.27 8.56 -24.13
CA SER A 186 -51.17 7.09 -24.02
C SER A 186 -51.64 6.31 -25.25
N PHE A 187 -51.10 5.10 -25.47
CA PHE A 187 -51.90 3.85 -25.50
C PHE A 187 -51.04 2.58 -25.40
N GLU A 188 -51.67 1.47 -25.01
CA GLU A 188 -51.12 0.12 -24.83
C GLU A 188 -50.80 -0.55 -26.21
N ASP A 189 -49.96 -1.57 -26.37
CA ASP A 189 -50.26 -2.96 -25.97
C ASP A 189 -49.09 -3.97 -26.21
N SER A 190 -49.10 -5.08 -25.44
CA SER A 190 -48.49 -6.40 -25.70
C SER A 190 -46.99 -6.56 -26.09
N ASN A 191 -46.21 -7.24 -25.22
CA ASN A 191 -45.76 -8.63 -25.49
C ASN A 191 -44.96 -9.23 -24.31
N SER A 192 -45.40 -10.40 -23.83
CA SER A 192 -44.75 -11.17 -22.76
C SER A 192 -43.87 -12.28 -23.33
N ILE A 193 -42.68 -12.51 -22.77
CA ILE A 193 -41.84 -13.69 -23.06
C ILE A 193 -41.41 -14.34 -21.73
N PRO A 194 -41.72 -15.63 -21.50
CA PRO A 194 -41.30 -16.36 -20.30
C PRO A 194 -40.00 -17.18 -20.51
N LEU A 195 -39.46 -17.68 -19.39
CA LEU A 195 -38.31 -18.60 -19.32
C LEU A 195 -38.62 -20.01 -19.88
N ILE A 196 -37.58 -20.81 -20.15
CA ILE A 196 -37.41 -22.24 -19.75
C ILE A 196 -36.04 -22.81 -20.24
N GLU A 197 -35.15 -23.09 -19.28
CA GLU A 197 -34.56 -24.40 -18.93
C GLU A 197 -33.95 -25.45 -19.92
N HIS A 198 -32.92 -26.13 -19.36
CA HIS A 198 -32.44 -27.52 -19.55
C HIS A 198 -31.47 -28.00 -20.67
N GLN A 199 -30.22 -28.22 -20.23
CA GLN A 199 -29.37 -29.44 -20.36
C GLN A 199 -29.50 -30.41 -21.57
N HIS A 200 -28.38 -30.70 -22.26
CA HIS A 200 -27.57 -31.92 -22.08
C HIS A 200 -26.30 -31.90 -22.97
N GLY A 201 -25.20 -32.53 -22.55
CA GLY A 201 -23.90 -32.49 -23.27
C GLY A 201 -23.45 -33.81 -23.91
N GLN A 202 -22.22 -33.85 -24.47
CA GLN A 202 -21.50 -35.11 -24.76
C GLN A 202 -19.98 -34.91 -24.96
N ARG A 203 -19.20 -35.96 -24.67
CA ARG A 203 -17.74 -36.07 -24.94
C ARG A 203 -17.46 -36.26 -26.43
N TYR A 204 -16.30 -35.80 -26.89
CA TYR A 204 -15.56 -36.48 -27.97
C TYR A 204 -14.06 -36.61 -27.65
N LYS A 205 -13.45 -37.71 -28.11
CA LYS A 205 -12.01 -38.01 -28.05
C LYS A 205 -11.49 -38.15 -29.47
N GLU A 206 -10.34 -37.58 -29.78
CA GLU A 206 -9.45 -37.95 -30.90
C GLU A 206 -8.03 -37.50 -30.53
N LYS A 207 -6.95 -38.05 -31.06
CA LYS A 207 -6.50 -39.43 -31.36
C LYS A 207 -5.02 -39.22 -31.74
N ARG A 208 -4.15 -40.16 -31.40
CA ARG A 208 -2.78 -40.14 -31.92
C ARG A 208 -2.81 -40.57 -33.38
N ASP A 209 -2.00 -39.94 -34.22
CA ASP A 209 -1.48 -40.59 -35.42
C ASP A 209 0.04 -40.42 -35.50
N VAL A 210 0.68 -41.46 -36.02
CA VAL A 210 2.13 -41.59 -36.15
C VAL A 210 2.46 -41.46 -37.64
N ASN A 211 3.49 -40.69 -37.99
CA ASN A 211 4.12 -40.87 -39.29
C ASN A 211 5.64 -40.74 -39.22
N LYS A 212 6.33 -41.40 -40.17
CA LYS A 212 7.70 -41.86 -39.98
C LYS A 212 8.54 -41.63 -41.25
N TYR A 213 9.80 -41.27 -41.05
CA TYR A 213 10.92 -41.16 -42.02
C TYR A 213 10.96 -39.96 -42.98
N GLY A 214 12.08 -39.23 -42.86
CA GLY A 214 12.70 -38.38 -43.88
C GLY A 214 14.13 -38.05 -43.42
N VAL A 215 15.15 -38.56 -44.11
CA VAL A 215 16.57 -38.37 -43.75
C VAL A 215 17.14 -37.15 -44.46
N GLY A 216 17.86 -36.29 -43.75
CA GLY A 216 18.64 -35.20 -44.32
C GLY A 216 19.70 -34.71 -43.33
N ASN A 217 20.98 -34.82 -43.70
CA ASN A 217 22.09 -34.36 -42.87
C ASN A 217 22.26 -32.84 -42.97
N SER A 218 22.35 -32.18 -41.82
CA SER A 218 23.12 -30.93 -41.65
C SER A 218 23.60 -30.84 -40.21
N GLU A 219 24.91 -30.68 -40.01
CA GLU A 219 25.51 -30.47 -38.70
C GLU A 219 25.12 -29.07 -38.19
N GLU A 220 24.36 -28.99 -37.11
CA GLU A 220 24.22 -27.76 -36.32
C GLU A 220 25.03 -27.88 -35.02
N PRO A 221 25.64 -26.78 -34.55
CA PRO A 221 26.44 -26.81 -33.32
C PRO A 221 25.52 -27.00 -32.11
N LEU A 222 25.95 -27.85 -31.17
CA LEU A 222 25.37 -27.99 -29.84
C LEU A 222 25.25 -26.61 -29.17
N ARG A 223 24.03 -26.07 -29.15
CA ARG A 223 23.63 -25.01 -28.25
C ARG A 223 22.98 -25.69 -27.06
N ASP A 224 23.53 -25.44 -25.87
CA ASP A 224 22.90 -25.83 -24.62
C ASP A 224 21.61 -25.01 -24.45
N HIS A 225 20.50 -25.54 -24.98
CA HIS A 225 19.18 -25.03 -24.67
C HIS A 225 18.89 -25.31 -23.21
N VAL A 226 18.75 -24.24 -22.42
CA VAL A 226 18.24 -24.34 -21.05
C VAL A 226 16.75 -24.64 -21.15
N ASP A 227 16.39 -25.92 -21.08
CA ASP A 227 14.99 -26.34 -21.08
C ASP A 227 14.29 -25.82 -19.81
N PHE A 228 13.53 -24.75 -19.96
CA PHE A 228 12.59 -24.22 -18.96
C PHE A 228 11.29 -25.06 -18.88
N GLU A 229 11.35 -26.37 -19.15
CA GLU A 229 10.23 -27.27 -18.87
C GLU A 229 10.15 -27.53 -17.36
N ALA A 230 9.11 -26.95 -16.74
CA ALA A 230 8.83 -27.11 -15.32
C ALA A 230 8.43 -28.56 -14.99
N GLN A 231 9.43 -29.40 -14.67
CA GLN A 231 9.18 -30.63 -13.92
C GLN A 231 8.77 -30.26 -12.50
N VAL A 232 7.45 -30.16 -12.29
CA VAL A 232 6.83 -29.91 -10.98
C VAL A 232 7.05 -31.12 -10.07
N SER A 233 8.23 -31.16 -9.44
CA SER A 233 8.38 -31.87 -8.17
C SER A 233 7.60 -31.09 -7.12
N PRO A 234 6.89 -31.75 -6.18
CA PRO A 234 6.21 -31.05 -5.11
C PRO A 234 7.23 -30.26 -4.28
N HIS A 235 7.06 -28.94 -4.23
CA HIS A 235 7.96 -28.06 -3.48
C HIS A 235 7.91 -28.38 -1.99
N LYS A 236 9.05 -28.22 -1.32
CA LYS A 236 9.16 -28.30 0.14
C LYS A 236 8.68 -26.99 0.77
N THR A 237 7.43 -26.59 0.56
CA THR A 237 6.91 -25.38 1.20
C THR A 237 6.77 -25.62 2.71
N VAL A 238 7.30 -24.73 3.56
CA VAL A 238 7.25 -24.91 5.03
C VAL A 238 5.83 -24.87 5.54
N PHE A 239 5.06 -23.89 5.08
CA PHE A 239 3.70 -23.66 5.57
C PHE A 239 2.70 -23.73 4.42
N THR A 240 1.77 -24.67 4.56
CA THR A 240 0.48 -24.69 3.87
C THR A 240 -0.48 -25.21 4.92
N PHE A 241 -1.41 -24.38 5.38
CA PHE A 241 -2.38 -24.85 6.37
C PHE A 241 -3.17 -26.01 5.78
N LYS A 242 -3.12 -27.17 6.42
CA LYS A 242 -3.80 -28.39 5.99
C LYS A 242 -5.05 -28.60 6.83
N PRO A 243 -6.26 -28.41 6.27
CA PRO A 243 -7.51 -28.61 6.98
C PRO A 243 -7.70 -30.02 7.58
N GLU A 244 -6.95 -31.01 7.10
CA GLU A 244 -6.93 -32.40 7.57
C GLU A 244 -5.99 -32.66 8.77
N GLU A 245 -5.07 -31.74 9.08
CA GLU A 245 -4.12 -31.86 10.21
C GLU A 245 -4.57 -31.06 11.47
N ARG A 246 -5.80 -30.53 11.48
CA ARG A 246 -6.40 -29.74 12.59
C ARG A 246 -6.40 -30.51 13.93
N ASP A 247 -5.75 -29.97 14.96
CA ASP A 247 -5.88 -30.44 16.34
C ASP A 247 -7.06 -29.76 17.06
N ILE A 248 -8.24 -30.38 16.97
CA ILE A 248 -9.45 -29.92 17.66
C ILE A 248 -9.61 -30.50 19.09
N THR A 249 -8.53 -30.98 19.72
CA THR A 249 -8.62 -31.62 21.05
C THR A 249 -8.64 -30.62 22.22
N THR A 250 -7.98 -29.47 22.06
CA THR A 250 -7.81 -28.47 23.13
C THR A 250 -8.47 -27.16 22.73
N ARG A 251 -9.38 -26.66 23.56
CA ARG A 251 -10.10 -25.40 23.35
C ARG A 251 -9.32 -24.24 23.97
N LEU A 252 -9.30 -23.09 23.30
CA LEU A 252 -8.71 -21.86 23.81
C LEU A 252 -9.65 -21.19 24.83
N ASP A 253 -9.09 -20.72 25.96
CA ASP A 253 -9.82 -19.94 26.95
C ASP A 253 -10.17 -18.54 26.39
N LEU A 254 -11.42 -18.10 26.56
CA LEU A 254 -11.93 -16.88 25.92
C LEU A 254 -12.10 -15.67 26.86
N PRO A 255 -11.84 -14.43 26.36
CA PRO A 255 -11.25 -14.13 25.06
C PRO A 255 -9.77 -14.52 25.02
N HIS A 256 -9.39 -15.16 23.91
CA HIS A 256 -8.01 -15.55 23.65
C HIS A 256 -7.31 -14.42 22.89
N PHE A 257 -6.03 -14.20 23.18
CA PHE A 257 -5.18 -13.24 22.48
C PHE A 257 -3.92 -13.94 21.99
N LEU A 258 -3.72 -13.96 20.67
CA LEU A 258 -2.43 -14.27 20.05
C LEU A 258 -1.64 -12.97 19.92
N GLU A 259 -0.39 -12.95 20.37
CA GLU A 259 0.60 -11.92 20.02
C GLU A 259 1.28 -12.28 18.70
N ILE A 260 1.44 -11.30 17.80
CA ILE A 260 2.16 -11.47 16.52
C ILE A 260 3.62 -11.03 16.76
N PRO A 261 4.62 -11.91 16.56
CA PRO A 261 6.01 -11.67 17.01
C PRO A 261 6.80 -10.70 16.13
N ASP A 262 6.36 -10.47 14.89
CA ASP A 262 6.98 -9.59 13.88
C ASP A 262 5.94 -8.58 13.33
N GLU A 263 6.38 -7.61 12.53
CA GLU A 263 5.48 -6.65 11.88
C GLU A 263 4.44 -7.35 10.98
N PHE A 264 3.15 -7.14 11.27
CA PHE A 264 2.07 -7.64 10.42
C PHE A 264 1.97 -6.78 9.15
N GLY A 265 2.14 -7.40 7.98
CA GLY A 265 2.24 -6.71 6.69
C GLY A 265 1.73 -7.55 5.52
N VAL A 266 1.86 -7.01 4.31
CA VAL A 266 1.34 -7.63 3.07
C VAL A 266 1.84 -9.07 2.91
N GLY A 267 0.90 -9.98 2.66
CA GLY A 267 1.14 -11.41 2.52
C GLY A 267 1.15 -12.20 3.83
N ARG A 268 1.19 -11.57 5.02
CA ARG A 268 0.98 -12.28 6.29
C ARG A 268 -0.46 -12.80 6.32
N VAL A 269 -0.62 -13.97 6.93
CA VAL A 269 -1.88 -14.68 7.05
C VAL A 269 -2.15 -14.99 8.51
N ILE A 270 -3.43 -14.90 8.90
CA ILE A 270 -3.94 -15.36 10.19
C ILE A 270 -4.90 -16.50 9.93
N TYR A 271 -4.67 -17.63 10.60
CA TYR A 271 -5.50 -18.82 10.56
C TYR A 271 -6.25 -19.00 11.87
N ILE A 272 -7.55 -19.28 11.77
CA ILE A 272 -8.45 -19.46 12.92
C ILE A 272 -9.33 -20.69 12.66
N ASP A 273 -9.15 -21.72 13.47
CA ASP A 273 -9.96 -22.94 13.44
C ASP A 273 -10.94 -22.95 14.63
N GLY A 274 -12.21 -23.22 14.36
CA GLY A 274 -13.26 -23.15 15.37
C GLY A 274 -14.54 -23.88 15.00
N VAL A 275 -15.42 -24.03 16.00
CA VAL A 275 -16.79 -24.56 15.86
C VAL A 275 -17.74 -23.56 16.52
N ALA A 276 -18.62 -22.96 15.72
CA ALA A 276 -19.69 -22.13 16.25
C ALA A 276 -20.65 -22.98 17.10
N TRP A 277 -21.10 -22.49 18.25
CA TRP A 277 -22.04 -23.24 19.09
C TRP A 277 -23.39 -23.48 18.37
N LYS A 278 -24.15 -24.49 18.82
CA LYS A 278 -25.46 -24.82 18.21
C LYS A 278 -26.52 -23.73 18.39
N ASP A 279 -26.36 -22.92 19.42
CA ASP A 279 -27.16 -21.73 19.75
C ASP A 279 -26.33 -20.44 19.61
N CYS A 280 -25.27 -20.47 18.78
CA CYS A 280 -24.42 -19.31 18.51
C CYS A 280 -25.26 -18.11 18.06
N LYS A 281 -25.03 -16.97 18.71
CA LYS A 281 -25.62 -15.68 18.32
C LYS A 281 -24.60 -14.87 17.53
N TRP A 282 -23.40 -14.76 18.08
CA TRP A 282 -22.27 -14.09 17.46
C TRP A 282 -20.96 -14.66 17.96
N PHE A 283 -19.91 -14.50 17.17
CA PHE A 283 -18.54 -14.48 17.68
C PHE A 283 -17.82 -13.25 17.10
N GLU A 284 -16.60 -12.99 17.54
CA GLU A 284 -15.81 -11.85 17.09
C GLU A 284 -14.34 -12.24 16.94
N VAL A 285 -13.74 -11.76 15.85
CA VAL A 285 -12.30 -11.79 15.58
C VAL A 285 -11.85 -10.34 15.45
N CYS A 286 -10.88 -9.90 16.24
CA CYS A 286 -10.32 -8.55 16.17
C CYS A 286 -8.82 -8.59 15.93
N LEU A 287 -8.38 -7.89 14.88
CA LEU A 287 -7.00 -7.47 14.69
C LEU A 287 -6.80 -6.17 15.46
N GLN A 288 -5.90 -6.14 16.45
CA GLN A 288 -5.86 -5.06 17.43
C GLN A 288 -4.44 -4.65 17.90
N THR A 289 -4.36 -3.49 18.57
CA THR A 289 -3.14 -2.92 19.15
C THR A 289 -2.98 -3.36 20.62
N GLY A 290 -2.14 -4.36 20.89
CA GLY A 290 -1.94 -4.90 22.24
C GLY A 290 -3.03 -5.88 22.70
N SER A 291 -2.84 -6.49 23.87
CA SER A 291 -3.68 -7.57 24.44
C SER A 291 -4.86 -7.09 25.31
N GLU A 292 -5.14 -5.79 25.35
CA GLU A 292 -6.26 -5.26 26.14
C GLU A 292 -7.62 -5.43 25.41
N LYS A 293 -8.72 -5.38 26.17
CA LYS A 293 -10.08 -5.38 25.61
C LYS A 293 -10.52 -3.96 25.24
N LEU A 294 -11.47 -3.85 24.32
CA LEU A 294 -12.21 -2.59 24.09
C LEU A 294 -12.84 -2.10 25.42
N PRO A 295 -12.80 -0.79 25.74
CA PRO A 295 -12.37 0.34 24.90
C PRO A 295 -10.91 0.76 25.12
N HIS A 296 -10.04 -0.11 25.65
CA HIS A 296 -8.65 0.23 25.99
C HIS A 296 -7.64 -0.09 24.86
N THR A 297 -8.03 -0.91 23.88
CA THR A 297 -7.30 -1.16 22.63
C THR A 297 -7.93 -0.45 21.42
N THR A 298 -7.18 -0.36 20.31
CA THR A 298 -7.69 -0.05 18.96
C THR A 298 -7.97 -1.36 18.24
N ALA A 299 -9.19 -1.59 17.75
CA ALA A 299 -9.44 -2.67 16.78
C ALA A 299 -9.18 -2.10 15.38
N VAL A 300 -8.07 -2.49 14.76
CA VAL A 300 -7.72 -2.14 13.38
C VAL A 300 -8.78 -2.70 12.43
N PHE A 301 -9.18 -3.95 12.66
CA PHE A 301 -10.25 -4.64 11.97
C PHE A 301 -10.97 -5.57 12.95
N SER A 302 -12.24 -5.27 13.24
CA SER A 302 -13.18 -6.19 13.89
C SER A 302 -14.03 -6.87 12.82
N PHE A 303 -14.15 -8.20 12.92
CA PHE A 303 -15.00 -9.07 12.11
C PHE A 303 -15.97 -9.77 13.06
N ARG A 304 -17.27 -9.49 12.94
CA ARG A 304 -18.30 -9.94 13.87
C ARG A 304 -19.51 -10.56 13.14
N PRO A 305 -19.53 -11.88 12.92
CA PRO A 305 -20.69 -12.58 12.38
C PRO A 305 -21.85 -12.61 13.38
N ASP A 306 -23.05 -12.27 12.91
CA ASP A 306 -24.33 -12.43 13.60
C ASP A 306 -25.16 -13.53 12.91
N PHE A 307 -25.42 -14.61 13.65
CA PHE A 307 -26.10 -15.80 13.17
C PHE A 307 -27.62 -15.60 12.98
N PRO A 308 -28.33 -14.83 13.85
CA PRO A 308 -29.73 -14.48 13.65
C PRO A 308 -30.01 -13.70 12.36
N SER A 309 -29.23 -12.66 12.03
CA SER A 309 -29.37 -11.91 10.78
C SER A 309 -28.75 -12.63 9.58
N ARG A 310 -27.83 -13.59 9.82
CA ARG A 310 -26.92 -14.16 8.82
C ARG A 310 -26.12 -13.08 8.10
N SER A 311 -25.56 -12.13 8.85
CA SER A 311 -24.67 -11.10 8.32
C SER A 311 -23.39 -11.00 9.13
N THR A 312 -22.36 -10.36 8.59
CA THR A 312 -21.15 -10.02 9.33
C THR A 312 -20.93 -8.53 9.34
N THR A 313 -20.86 -7.94 10.53
CA THR A 313 -20.43 -6.54 10.69
C THR A 313 -18.91 -6.49 10.75
N CYS A 314 -18.33 -5.65 9.90
CA CYS A 314 -16.92 -5.33 9.86
C CYS A 314 -16.72 -3.84 10.18
N ASN A 315 -15.80 -3.53 11.09
CA ASN A 315 -15.56 -2.14 11.49
C ASN A 315 -14.14 -1.94 12.06
N THR A 316 -13.78 -0.68 12.31
CA THR A 316 -12.56 -0.25 12.99
C THR A 316 -12.95 0.53 14.23
N PHE A 317 -12.29 0.26 15.35
CA PHE A 317 -12.48 0.99 16.61
C PHE A 317 -11.21 1.76 16.96
N VAL A 318 -11.31 3.08 17.04
CA VAL A 318 -10.18 3.98 17.30
C VAL A 318 -10.63 5.13 18.20
N LEU A 319 -9.76 5.62 19.08
CA LEU A 319 -10.06 6.70 20.04
C LEU A 319 -11.38 6.50 20.82
N LYS A 320 -11.67 5.25 21.20
CA LYS A 320 -12.88 4.82 21.92
C LYS A 320 -14.20 4.88 21.14
N ASN A 321 -14.15 5.08 19.83
CA ASN A 321 -15.31 5.16 18.95
C ASN A 321 -15.24 4.10 17.84
N TRP A 322 -16.40 3.61 17.42
CA TRP A 322 -16.55 2.81 16.20
C TRP A 322 -16.66 3.72 14.98
N GLY A 323 -16.01 3.34 13.88
CA GLY A 323 -16.22 3.97 12.57
C GLY A 323 -17.54 3.55 11.91
N LEU A 324 -17.68 3.85 10.61
CA LEU A 324 -18.82 3.40 9.81
C LEU A 324 -18.85 1.88 9.69
N GLU A 325 -19.97 1.23 9.99
CA GLU A 325 -20.11 -0.22 9.83
C GLU A 325 -20.14 -0.63 8.35
N ARG A 326 -19.43 -1.71 7.99
CA ARG A 326 -19.62 -2.43 6.73
C ARG A 326 -20.31 -3.75 7.04
N ILE A 327 -21.49 -3.99 6.48
CA ILE A 327 -22.26 -5.21 6.70
C ILE A 327 -22.15 -6.10 5.45
N GLN A 328 -21.81 -7.38 5.65
CA GLN A 328 -21.78 -8.42 4.61
C GLN A 328 -22.93 -9.39 4.84
N GLU A 329 -23.99 -9.32 4.02
CA GLU A 329 -25.19 -10.15 4.15
C GLU A 329 -25.17 -11.36 3.19
N ASP A 330 -24.59 -11.19 2.00
CA ASP A 330 -24.50 -12.28 1.01
C ASP A 330 -23.56 -13.39 1.44
N ASN A 331 -23.96 -14.64 1.19
CA ASN A 331 -23.16 -15.86 1.35
C ASN A 331 -22.57 -16.08 2.76
N PHE A 332 -23.32 -15.74 3.82
CA PHE A 332 -22.92 -16.00 5.21
C PHE A 332 -22.41 -17.44 5.42
N PRO A 333 -21.11 -17.64 5.72
CA PRO A 333 -20.45 -18.93 5.54
C PRO A 333 -20.54 -19.83 6.76
N PHE A 334 -20.97 -19.30 7.91
CA PHE A 334 -20.99 -20.05 9.16
C PHE A 334 -22.31 -20.81 9.36
N GLU A 335 -22.20 -22.01 9.91
CA GLU A 335 -23.32 -22.85 10.32
C GLU A 335 -23.19 -23.24 11.80
N ALA A 336 -24.28 -23.08 12.55
CA ALA A 336 -24.29 -23.36 13.98
C ALA A 336 -24.04 -24.85 14.27
N GLY A 337 -23.05 -25.15 15.11
CA GLY A 337 -22.61 -26.51 15.44
C GLY A 337 -21.72 -27.20 14.39
N LYS A 338 -21.29 -26.50 13.33
CA LYS A 338 -20.29 -27.00 12.37
C LYS A 338 -18.92 -26.34 12.59
N PRO A 339 -17.81 -27.05 12.25
CA PRO A 339 -16.50 -26.43 12.17
C PRO A 339 -16.43 -25.43 11.02
N PHE A 340 -15.52 -24.46 11.14
CA PHE A 340 -15.11 -23.53 10.11
C PHE A 340 -13.59 -23.33 10.18
N LEU A 341 -12.93 -23.17 9.04
CA LEU A 341 -11.58 -22.59 8.97
C LEU A 341 -11.67 -21.18 8.40
N MET A 342 -11.30 -20.18 9.19
CA MET A 342 -11.12 -18.82 8.71
C MET A 342 -9.65 -18.57 8.38
N LYS A 343 -9.45 -17.85 7.27
CA LYS A 343 -8.16 -17.29 6.85
C LYS A 343 -8.33 -15.80 6.60
N ILE A 344 -7.53 -14.96 7.27
CA ILE A 344 -7.44 -13.52 7.01
C ILE A 344 -6.09 -13.24 6.36
N LEU A 345 -6.09 -12.76 5.13
CA LEU A 345 -4.88 -12.44 4.35
C LEU A 345 -4.73 -10.92 4.21
N ALA A 346 -3.59 -10.39 4.62
CA ALA A 346 -3.24 -8.98 4.43
C ALA A 346 -2.81 -8.70 2.98
N LYS A 347 -3.48 -7.77 2.31
CA LYS A 347 -3.12 -7.20 1.00
C LYS A 347 -2.73 -5.73 1.16
N GLU A 348 -2.21 -5.12 0.09
CA GLU A 348 -1.90 -3.68 0.06
C GLU A 348 -3.14 -2.81 0.32
N GLU A 349 -4.28 -3.15 -0.29
CA GLU A 349 -5.51 -2.34 -0.26
C GLU A 349 -6.43 -2.67 0.95
N GLY A 350 -6.29 -3.85 1.57
CA GLY A 350 -7.20 -4.32 2.60
C GLY A 350 -6.89 -5.73 3.12
N TYR A 351 -7.85 -6.30 3.86
CA TYR A 351 -7.87 -7.71 4.25
C TYR A 351 -8.81 -8.51 3.36
N GLU A 352 -8.37 -9.64 2.85
CA GLU A 352 -9.24 -10.68 2.26
C GLU A 352 -9.57 -11.71 3.34
N VAL A 353 -10.86 -11.98 3.56
CA VAL A 353 -11.33 -12.99 4.54
C VAL A 353 -11.94 -14.17 3.79
N PHE A 354 -11.33 -15.33 3.97
CA PHE A 354 -11.80 -16.61 3.44
C PHE A 354 -12.38 -17.47 4.57
N VAL A 355 -13.43 -18.24 4.27
CA VAL A 355 -13.97 -19.27 5.17
C VAL A 355 -14.08 -20.58 4.38
N ASP A 356 -13.49 -21.64 4.92
CA ASP A 356 -13.34 -22.96 4.30
C ASP A 356 -12.85 -22.91 2.83
N GLY A 357 -11.90 -22.00 2.58
CA GLY A 357 -11.26 -21.80 1.27
C GLY A 357 -12.02 -20.90 0.29
N ILE A 358 -13.21 -20.43 0.64
CA ILE A 358 -14.03 -19.53 -0.19
C ILE A 358 -13.86 -18.09 0.29
N LEU A 359 -13.56 -17.16 -0.63
CA LEU A 359 -13.52 -15.72 -0.32
C LEU A 359 -14.91 -15.26 0.11
N TYR A 360 -15.03 -14.75 1.33
CA TYR A 360 -16.29 -14.28 1.90
C TYR A 360 -16.44 -12.76 1.80
N LEU A 361 -15.40 -12.01 2.18
CA LEU A 361 -15.40 -10.54 2.06
C LEU A 361 -14.00 -9.95 1.93
N GLU A 362 -13.96 -8.71 1.50
CA GLU A 362 -12.80 -7.83 1.48
C GLU A 362 -13.06 -6.63 2.40
N PHE A 363 -12.07 -6.20 3.19
CA PHE A 363 -12.16 -5.03 4.05
C PHE A 363 -10.99 -4.08 3.77
N THR A 364 -11.27 -2.96 3.08
CA THR A 364 -10.29 -1.91 2.79
C THR A 364 -9.65 -1.38 4.08
N HIS A 365 -8.33 -1.16 4.09
CA HIS A 365 -7.63 -0.65 5.27
C HIS A 365 -8.13 0.75 5.65
N ARG A 366 -8.54 0.92 6.90
CA ARG A 366 -8.86 2.23 7.50
C ARG A 366 -7.75 2.77 8.39
N LEU A 367 -6.85 1.88 8.80
CA LEU A 367 -5.66 2.14 9.58
C LEU A 367 -4.53 1.28 9.01
N ALA A 368 -3.29 1.73 9.18
CA ALA A 368 -2.09 0.97 8.82
C ALA A 368 -2.12 -0.44 9.46
N MET A 369 -1.90 -1.48 8.65
CA MET A 369 -2.01 -2.88 9.09
C MET A 369 -0.89 -3.27 10.08
N GLU A 370 0.23 -2.55 10.02
CA GLU A 370 1.38 -2.66 10.92
C GLU A 370 1.04 -2.27 12.37
N ARG A 371 -0.15 -1.70 12.62
CA ARG A 371 -0.69 -1.49 13.98
C ARG A 371 -1.21 -2.79 14.61
N VAL A 372 -1.51 -3.81 13.80
CA VAL A 372 -1.93 -5.13 14.29
C VAL A 372 -0.73 -5.80 14.94
N THR A 373 -0.83 -5.96 16.25
CA THR A 373 0.16 -6.70 17.06
C THR A 373 -0.48 -7.91 17.73
N HIS A 374 -1.81 -7.98 17.78
CA HIS A 374 -2.55 -9.04 18.45
C HIS A 374 -3.80 -9.43 17.66
N VAL A 375 -4.16 -10.71 17.73
CA VAL A 375 -5.44 -11.26 17.27
C VAL A 375 -6.24 -11.68 18.50
N MET A 376 -7.41 -11.05 18.72
CA MET A 376 -8.36 -11.49 19.74
C MET A 376 -9.46 -12.34 19.09
N VAL A 377 -9.80 -13.48 19.71
CA VAL A 377 -11.05 -14.22 19.41
C VAL A 377 -11.95 -14.32 20.65
N ASN A 378 -13.26 -14.20 20.46
CA ASN A 378 -14.24 -14.15 21.55
C ASN A 378 -15.66 -14.54 21.07
N GLY A 379 -16.57 -14.85 22.00
CA GLY A 379 -18.01 -15.04 21.73
C GLY A 379 -18.49 -16.50 21.78
N ASN A 380 -19.53 -16.82 21.01
CA ASN A 380 -20.24 -18.11 21.07
C ASN A 380 -19.68 -19.17 20.11
N ALA A 381 -18.36 -19.34 20.11
CA ALA A 381 -17.68 -20.39 19.35
C ALA A 381 -16.58 -21.02 20.22
N ASP A 382 -16.34 -22.31 20.01
CA ASP A 382 -15.14 -22.99 20.51
C ASP A 382 -14.01 -22.74 19.49
N PHE A 383 -12.91 -22.12 19.90
CA PHE A 383 -11.72 -21.94 19.07
C PHE A 383 -10.65 -22.94 19.49
N TYR A 384 -9.91 -23.50 18.53
CA TYR A 384 -8.88 -24.53 18.76
C TYR A 384 -7.49 -23.99 18.41
N THR A 385 -7.36 -23.36 17.24
CA THR A 385 -6.11 -22.73 16.78
C THR A 385 -6.39 -21.28 16.40
N VAL A 386 -5.50 -20.38 16.84
CA VAL A 386 -5.35 -19.01 16.32
C VAL A 386 -3.85 -18.83 16.10
N GLU A 387 -3.42 -18.67 14.86
CA GLU A 387 -1.99 -18.60 14.51
C GLU A 387 -1.72 -17.58 13.40
N CYS A 388 -0.52 -16.99 13.42
CA CYS A 388 -0.02 -16.11 12.37
C CYS A 388 1.42 -16.55 12.04
N PRO A 389 1.61 -17.47 11.08
CA PRO A 389 2.93 -17.98 10.71
C PRO A 389 3.90 -16.85 10.36
N ASP A 390 5.19 -17.05 10.65
CA ASP A 390 6.24 -16.09 10.32
C ASP A 390 6.66 -16.17 8.85
N GLU A 391 6.49 -17.34 8.23
CA GLU A 391 6.60 -17.52 6.80
C GLU A 391 5.37 -16.99 6.04
N LEU A 392 5.63 -16.24 4.98
CA LEU A 392 4.69 -15.93 3.91
C LEU A 392 4.44 -17.18 3.06
N GLU A 393 3.20 -17.34 2.61
CA GLU A 393 2.82 -18.45 1.74
C GLU A 393 3.49 -18.36 0.36
N LEU A 394 3.92 -19.52 -0.16
CA LEU A 394 4.38 -19.68 -1.54
C LEU A 394 3.36 -20.50 -2.36
N PRO A 395 3.11 -20.15 -3.64
CA PRO A 395 3.71 -19.04 -4.40
C PRO A 395 3.25 -17.66 -3.92
N TYR A 396 4.21 -16.80 -3.59
CA TYR A 396 3.95 -15.43 -3.17
C TYR A 396 3.78 -14.53 -4.39
N CYS A 397 2.78 -13.66 -4.36
CA CYS A 397 2.55 -12.64 -5.39
C CYS A 397 1.97 -11.37 -4.75
N SER A 398 2.64 -10.23 -4.93
CA SER A 398 2.18 -8.93 -4.43
C SER A 398 2.40 -7.83 -5.46
N ALA A 399 1.53 -6.82 -5.44
CA ALA A 399 1.78 -5.56 -6.13
C ALA A 399 3.02 -4.84 -5.55
N ILE A 400 3.61 -3.94 -6.33
CA ILE A 400 4.74 -3.08 -5.94
C ILE A 400 4.18 -1.70 -5.58
N PRO A 401 4.23 -1.26 -4.30
CA PRO A 401 3.65 0.00 -3.86
C PRO A 401 4.29 1.20 -4.56
N GLY A 402 3.47 1.96 -5.29
CA GLY A 402 3.90 3.12 -6.10
C GLY A 402 4.70 2.76 -7.36
N GLY A 403 4.74 1.49 -7.78
CA GLY A 403 5.51 1.01 -8.92
C GLY A 403 7.03 1.08 -8.72
N LEU A 404 7.80 0.71 -9.75
CA LEU A 404 9.26 0.86 -9.77
C LEU A 404 9.69 2.21 -10.35
N HIS A 405 10.69 2.82 -9.72
CA HIS A 405 11.36 4.05 -10.16
C HIS A 405 12.84 4.01 -9.75
N GLU A 406 13.68 4.88 -10.32
CA GLU A 406 15.12 4.91 -10.03
C GLU A 406 15.40 5.03 -8.52
N GLY A 407 16.24 4.13 -8.00
CA GLY A 407 16.63 4.06 -6.60
C GLY A 407 15.67 3.28 -5.71
N LYS A 408 14.46 2.95 -6.16
CA LYS A 408 13.58 2.05 -5.39
C LYS A 408 14.27 0.70 -5.19
N THR A 409 14.18 0.18 -3.98
CA THR A 409 14.83 -1.07 -3.56
C THR A 409 13.79 -2.02 -3.00
N ILE A 410 13.71 -3.23 -3.56
CA ILE A 410 12.92 -4.33 -3.03
C ILE A 410 13.84 -5.17 -2.13
N PHE A 411 13.40 -5.54 -0.94
CA PHE A 411 14.10 -6.41 0.00
C PHE A 411 13.33 -7.72 0.15
N PHE A 412 14.06 -8.82 0.21
CA PHE A 412 13.56 -10.17 0.40
C PHE A 412 14.34 -10.80 1.55
N THR A 413 13.63 -11.34 2.54
CA THR A 413 14.24 -12.07 3.66
C THR A 413 13.73 -13.51 3.62
N GLY A 414 14.62 -14.49 3.60
CA GLY A 414 14.21 -15.91 3.56
C GLY A 414 15.33 -16.89 3.89
N THR A 415 14.97 -18.18 3.98
CA THR A 415 15.87 -19.32 4.25
C THR A 415 15.61 -20.43 3.21
N PRO A 416 16.59 -20.83 2.37
CA PRO A 416 16.44 -21.94 1.43
C PRO A 416 16.38 -23.29 2.15
N LEU A 417 15.56 -24.24 1.70
CA LEU A 417 15.15 -25.40 2.50
C LEU A 417 15.91 -26.71 2.18
N GLY A 418 17.07 -26.88 2.81
CA GLY A 418 17.97 -28.02 2.68
C GLY A 418 18.70 -28.14 1.34
N ASP A 419 19.70 -29.02 1.28
CA ASP A 419 20.71 -29.08 0.19
C ASP A 419 20.21 -29.28 -1.25
N GLY A 420 18.93 -29.62 -1.43
CA GLY A 420 18.29 -29.83 -2.72
C GLY A 420 17.24 -28.79 -3.11
N CYS A 421 17.16 -27.68 -2.38
CA CYS A 421 16.16 -26.64 -2.64
C CYS A 421 16.35 -25.98 -4.02
N ASN A 422 15.22 -25.56 -4.60
CA ASN A 422 15.20 -24.63 -5.73
C ASN A 422 14.15 -23.55 -5.47
N PHE A 423 14.53 -22.29 -5.59
CA PHE A 423 13.61 -21.16 -5.40
C PHE A 423 13.80 -20.12 -6.50
N GLU A 424 12.76 -19.36 -6.77
CA GLU A 424 12.71 -18.38 -7.84
C GLU A 424 12.08 -17.07 -7.41
N VAL A 425 12.53 -15.98 -8.02
CA VAL A 425 12.06 -14.61 -7.80
C VAL A 425 11.82 -13.97 -9.16
N GLY A 426 10.60 -13.50 -9.38
CA GLY A 426 10.18 -12.80 -10.58
C GLY A 426 9.75 -11.35 -10.31
N LEU A 427 9.97 -10.50 -11.29
CA LEU A 427 9.37 -9.18 -11.39
C LEU A 427 8.49 -9.18 -12.64
N GLN A 428 7.17 -9.00 -12.50
CA GLN A 428 6.20 -9.17 -13.58
C GLN A 428 5.33 -7.93 -13.84
N CYS A 429 4.85 -7.78 -15.08
CA CYS A 429 4.06 -6.62 -15.51
C CYS A 429 2.57 -6.65 -15.13
N SER A 430 2.06 -7.81 -14.71
CA SER A 430 0.69 -8.03 -14.24
C SER A 430 0.55 -9.44 -13.67
N THR A 431 -0.54 -9.74 -12.98
CA THR A 431 -0.90 -11.09 -12.47
C THR A 431 -1.54 -12.02 -13.51
N LYS A 432 -1.76 -11.57 -14.75
CA LYS A 432 -2.48 -12.36 -15.77
C LYS A 432 -1.62 -13.52 -16.29
N PRO A 433 -2.21 -14.69 -16.63
CA PRO A 433 -1.47 -15.77 -17.29
C PRO A 433 -0.74 -15.29 -18.54
N GLY A 434 0.53 -15.67 -18.69
CA GLY A 434 1.37 -15.24 -19.82
C GLY A 434 1.87 -13.78 -19.76
N SER A 435 1.68 -13.08 -18.64
CA SER A 435 2.24 -11.76 -18.37
C SER A 435 3.77 -11.72 -18.55
N HIS A 436 4.30 -10.55 -18.92
CA HIS A 436 5.75 -10.37 -19.08
C HIS A 436 6.46 -10.41 -17.72
N ILE A 437 7.62 -11.08 -17.68
CA ILE A 437 8.53 -11.15 -16.55
C ILE A 437 9.89 -10.58 -17.00
N PRO A 438 10.13 -9.25 -16.93
CA PRO A 438 11.36 -8.66 -17.45
C PRO A 438 12.62 -9.04 -16.67
N PHE A 439 12.47 -9.42 -15.39
CA PHE A 439 13.54 -9.97 -14.57
C PHE A 439 13.01 -11.24 -13.89
N TYR A 440 13.65 -12.36 -14.16
CA TYR A 440 13.44 -13.63 -13.48
C TYR A 440 14.80 -14.17 -13.03
N PHE A 441 14.84 -14.68 -11.80
CA PHE A 441 16.03 -15.25 -11.20
C PHE A 441 15.67 -16.54 -10.47
N LYS A 442 16.44 -17.62 -10.72
CA LYS A 442 16.26 -18.92 -10.08
C LYS A 442 17.57 -19.39 -9.47
N VAL A 443 17.50 -19.88 -8.23
CA VAL A 443 18.57 -20.64 -7.57
C VAL A 443 18.19 -22.11 -7.57
N ASN A 444 19.15 -22.98 -7.88
CA ASN A 444 19.00 -24.42 -7.73
C ASN A 444 20.27 -24.97 -7.08
N PHE A 445 20.13 -25.61 -5.93
CA PHE A 445 21.26 -26.15 -5.17
C PHE A 445 21.73 -27.54 -5.64
N ALA A 446 20.96 -28.24 -6.50
CA ALA A 446 21.25 -29.61 -6.93
C ALA A 446 21.27 -29.82 -8.46
N PRO A 447 22.12 -30.75 -8.99
CA PRO A 447 23.20 -31.45 -8.29
C PRO A 447 24.43 -30.56 -8.05
N ASP A 448 24.58 -29.50 -8.84
CA ASP A 448 25.60 -28.46 -8.70
C ASP A 448 24.90 -27.13 -8.40
N ALA A 449 25.29 -26.49 -7.29
CA ALA A 449 24.67 -25.25 -6.85
C ALA A 449 24.92 -24.13 -7.87
N LYS A 450 23.85 -23.70 -8.54
CA LYS A 450 23.87 -22.73 -9.65
C LYS A 450 22.73 -21.74 -9.53
N ALA A 451 22.90 -20.60 -10.16
CA ALA A 451 21.81 -19.66 -10.36
C ALA A 451 21.75 -19.17 -11.81
N THR A 452 20.54 -18.86 -12.24
CA THR A 452 20.23 -18.50 -13.63
C THR A 452 19.30 -17.30 -13.64
N THR A 453 19.55 -16.35 -14.52
CA THR A 453 18.63 -15.26 -14.85
C THR A 453 17.98 -15.50 -16.20
N ALA A 454 16.78 -14.98 -16.41
CA ALA A 454 16.11 -14.97 -17.70
C ALA A 454 15.06 -13.85 -17.78
N SER A 455 14.43 -13.71 -18.94
CA SER A 455 13.24 -12.88 -19.13
C SER A 455 12.18 -13.60 -19.94
N PHE A 456 10.92 -13.46 -19.55
CA PHE A 456 9.77 -13.95 -20.32
C PHE A 456 9.02 -12.77 -20.94
N ILE A 457 9.12 -12.58 -22.25
CA ILE A 457 8.56 -11.41 -22.96
C ILE A 457 7.88 -11.89 -24.25
N ASN A 458 6.69 -11.36 -24.55
CA ASN A 458 5.86 -11.77 -25.70
C ASN A 458 5.63 -13.29 -25.77
N HIS A 459 5.39 -13.92 -24.62
CA HIS A 459 5.21 -15.37 -24.44
C HIS A 459 6.41 -16.26 -24.77
N VAL A 460 7.63 -15.70 -24.80
CA VAL A 460 8.87 -16.43 -25.08
C VAL A 460 9.90 -16.15 -23.99
N TRP A 461 10.56 -17.20 -23.49
CA TRP A 461 11.76 -17.07 -22.65
C TRP A 461 12.96 -16.70 -23.53
N ASP A 462 13.79 -15.75 -23.08
CA ASP A 462 15.11 -15.58 -23.67
C ASP A 462 16.05 -16.75 -23.31
N ALA A 463 17.26 -16.77 -23.87
CA ALA A 463 18.20 -17.89 -23.67
C ALA A 463 18.65 -18.07 -22.21
N GLY A 464 18.33 -17.11 -21.34
CA GLY A 464 18.87 -17.00 -19.98
C GLY A 464 20.37 -16.75 -19.93
N GLU A 465 20.87 -16.49 -18.73
CA GLU A 465 22.28 -16.41 -18.42
C GLU A 465 22.55 -17.22 -17.15
N LYS A 466 23.51 -18.16 -17.21
CA LYS A 466 24.02 -18.84 -16.02
C LYS A 466 24.99 -17.91 -15.30
N LEU A 467 24.79 -17.70 -14.00
CA LEU A 467 25.70 -16.90 -13.19
C LEU A 467 26.88 -17.77 -12.76
N GLU A 468 28.09 -17.29 -13.05
CA GLU A 468 29.35 -17.94 -12.70
C GLU A 468 29.90 -17.37 -11.38
N GLY A 469 30.52 -18.23 -10.56
CA GLY A 469 31.07 -17.87 -9.25
C GLY A 469 30.33 -18.53 -8.07
N PRO A 470 30.74 -18.24 -6.82
CA PRO A 470 30.09 -18.77 -5.64
C PRO A 470 28.69 -18.18 -5.45
N LEU A 471 27.72 -19.02 -5.06
CA LEU A 471 26.41 -18.52 -4.66
C LEU A 471 26.49 -17.87 -3.27
N PRO A 472 25.88 -16.69 -3.07
CA PRO A 472 25.76 -16.06 -1.75
C PRO A 472 24.65 -16.69 -0.89
N PHE A 473 23.83 -17.57 -1.48
CA PHE A 473 22.78 -18.32 -0.78
C PHE A 473 23.35 -19.64 -0.24
N GLN A 474 22.92 -20.05 0.95
CA GLN A 474 23.33 -21.29 1.60
C GLN A 474 22.08 -22.03 2.11
N PRO A 475 21.99 -23.37 1.98
CA PRO A 475 20.88 -24.13 2.57
C PRO A 475 20.75 -23.87 4.07
N ASP A 476 19.50 -23.84 4.55
CA ASP A 476 19.12 -23.68 5.96
C ASP A 476 19.68 -22.42 6.66
N LYS A 477 20.15 -21.44 5.88
CA LYS A 477 20.65 -20.15 6.37
C LYS A 477 19.80 -18.99 5.85
N LYS A 478 19.37 -18.13 6.78
CA LYS A 478 18.65 -16.88 6.49
C LYS A 478 19.55 -15.91 5.71
N PHE A 479 19.02 -15.33 4.63
CA PHE A 479 19.64 -14.29 3.82
C PHE A 479 18.78 -13.02 3.76
N VAL A 480 19.40 -11.89 3.44
CA VAL A 480 18.72 -10.66 3.02
C VAL A 480 19.16 -10.32 1.59
N MET A 481 18.29 -10.57 0.62
CA MET A 481 18.49 -10.16 -0.76
C MET A 481 17.83 -8.80 -0.99
N LYS A 482 18.47 -7.94 -1.78
CA LYS A 482 17.83 -6.70 -2.25
C LYS A 482 18.08 -6.44 -3.73
N VAL A 483 17.03 -5.98 -4.40
CA VAL A 483 17.02 -5.62 -5.82
C VAL A 483 16.86 -4.10 -5.89
N VAL A 484 17.92 -3.40 -6.26
CA VAL A 484 17.95 -1.94 -6.42
C VAL A 484 17.68 -1.61 -7.89
N VAL A 485 16.69 -0.76 -8.16
CA VAL A 485 16.45 -0.18 -9.49
C VAL A 485 17.48 0.91 -9.75
N GLU A 486 18.26 0.79 -10.81
CA GLU A 486 19.17 1.83 -11.30
C GLU A 486 18.80 2.20 -12.76
N PRO A 487 19.34 3.30 -13.34
CA PRO A 487 18.94 3.72 -14.69
C PRO A 487 19.11 2.66 -15.78
N GLU A 488 20.18 1.86 -15.71
CA GLU A 488 20.57 0.90 -16.76
C GLU A 488 20.33 -0.57 -16.39
N CYS A 489 20.11 -0.88 -15.11
CA CYS A 489 20.00 -2.26 -14.62
C CYS A 489 19.25 -2.38 -13.28
N PHE A 490 18.86 -3.60 -12.94
CA PHE A 490 18.64 -4.02 -11.56
C PHE A 490 19.99 -4.46 -10.97
N ARG A 491 20.41 -3.85 -9.86
CA ARG A 491 21.53 -4.37 -9.06
C ARG A 491 21.01 -5.20 -7.90
N VAL A 492 21.34 -6.49 -7.91
CA VAL A 492 21.02 -7.42 -6.84
C VAL A 492 22.21 -7.54 -5.88
N LYS A 493 21.90 -7.47 -4.59
CA LYS A 493 22.82 -7.77 -3.49
C LYS A 493 22.25 -8.84 -2.58
N VAL A 494 23.11 -9.62 -1.94
CA VAL A 494 22.74 -10.60 -0.92
C VAL A 494 23.69 -10.39 0.25
N ASP A 495 23.14 -10.25 1.46
CA ASP A 495 23.89 -9.96 2.70
C ASP A 495 24.88 -8.79 2.53
N ASP A 496 24.39 -7.72 1.89
CA ASP A 496 25.10 -6.50 1.48
C ASP A 496 26.21 -6.62 0.40
N GLU A 497 26.61 -7.83 0.02
CA GLU A 497 27.57 -8.09 -1.05
C GLU A 497 26.91 -7.99 -2.45
N ASN A 498 27.65 -7.48 -3.44
CA ASN A 498 27.15 -7.40 -4.82
C ASN A 498 27.11 -8.81 -5.44
N PHE A 499 25.97 -9.19 -6.03
CA PHE A 499 25.79 -10.52 -6.60
C PHE A 499 25.53 -10.49 -8.11
N LEU A 500 24.64 -9.62 -8.59
CA LEU A 500 24.21 -9.59 -9.99
C LEU A 500 23.89 -8.14 -10.43
N GLU A 501 24.29 -7.80 -11.65
CA GLU A 501 23.76 -6.63 -12.38
C GLU A 501 23.02 -7.11 -13.62
N PHE A 502 21.69 -6.96 -13.64
CA PHE A 502 20.84 -7.43 -14.73
C PHE A 502 20.28 -6.23 -15.51
N LYS A 503 20.65 -6.11 -16.79
CA LYS A 503 20.22 -4.99 -17.65
C LYS A 503 18.71 -5.00 -17.88
N HIS A 504 18.10 -3.82 -17.92
CA HIS A 504 16.66 -3.69 -18.18
C HIS A 504 16.28 -4.21 -19.57
N LYS A 505 15.39 -5.22 -19.62
CA LYS A 505 14.89 -5.82 -20.86
C LYS A 505 13.58 -5.18 -21.33
N LEU A 506 12.88 -4.50 -20.42
CA LEU A 506 11.75 -3.59 -20.64
C LEU A 506 11.86 -2.41 -19.65
N PRO A 507 11.19 -1.27 -19.91
CA PRO A 507 11.10 -0.18 -18.93
C PRO A 507 10.58 -0.70 -17.59
N TYR A 508 11.30 -0.45 -16.49
CA TYR A 508 10.99 -1.01 -15.18
C TYR A 508 9.66 -0.48 -14.63
N GLU A 509 9.19 0.69 -15.09
CA GLU A 509 7.88 1.27 -14.75
C GLU A 509 6.71 0.37 -15.19
N ARG A 510 6.93 -0.55 -16.15
CA ARG A 510 5.93 -1.54 -16.56
C ARG A 510 5.79 -2.70 -15.57
N ILE A 511 6.72 -2.86 -14.63
CA ILE A 511 6.69 -3.93 -13.62
C ILE A 511 5.79 -3.47 -12.48
N THR A 512 4.78 -4.28 -12.18
CA THR A 512 3.75 -3.95 -11.20
C THR A 512 3.69 -4.94 -10.04
N HIS A 513 4.28 -6.14 -10.18
CA HIS A 513 4.21 -7.19 -9.15
C HIS A 513 5.55 -7.90 -8.96
N VAL A 514 5.77 -8.36 -7.74
CA VAL A 514 6.81 -9.33 -7.35
C VAL A 514 6.19 -10.71 -7.27
N THR A 515 6.91 -11.74 -7.71
CA THR A 515 6.61 -13.14 -7.42
C THR A 515 7.79 -13.82 -6.75
N VAL A 516 7.51 -14.76 -5.85
CA VAL A 516 8.49 -15.68 -5.26
C VAL A 516 7.87 -17.07 -5.20
N ASP A 517 8.61 -18.12 -5.53
CA ASP A 517 8.13 -19.50 -5.44
C ASP A 517 9.27 -20.48 -5.14
N GLY A 518 8.91 -21.72 -4.79
CA GLY A 518 9.81 -22.85 -4.60
C GLY A 518 10.13 -23.19 -3.14
N ASP A 519 11.26 -23.86 -2.95
CA ASP A 519 11.69 -24.47 -1.69
C ASP A 519 12.35 -23.44 -0.75
N LEU A 520 11.57 -22.44 -0.31
CA LEU A 520 12.03 -21.29 0.48
C LEU A 520 11.09 -20.99 1.66
N ALA A 521 11.62 -20.80 2.86
CA ALA A 521 10.92 -20.08 3.92
C ALA A 521 11.06 -18.59 3.65
N LEU A 522 10.04 -17.94 3.10
CA LEU A 522 10.04 -16.50 2.83
C LEU A 522 9.44 -15.77 4.03
N TYR A 523 10.16 -14.85 4.69
CA TYR A 523 9.67 -14.13 5.87
C TYR A 523 9.11 -12.74 5.55
N SER A 524 9.68 -12.04 4.56
CA SER A 524 9.26 -10.68 4.23
C SER A 524 9.64 -10.28 2.80
N VAL A 525 8.75 -9.55 2.14
CA VAL A 525 9.06 -8.75 0.95
C VAL A 525 8.71 -7.29 1.24
N THR A 526 9.69 -6.39 1.24
CA THR A 526 9.48 -4.98 1.61
C THR A 526 10.12 -4.02 0.61
N TYR A 527 9.70 -2.75 0.63
CA TYR A 527 10.06 -1.76 -0.38
C TYR A 527 10.59 -0.49 0.29
N ARG A 528 11.72 0.06 -0.22
CA ARG A 528 12.26 1.35 0.23
C ARG A 528 12.64 2.22 -0.95
N ASP A 529 12.28 3.49 -0.90
CA ASP A 529 12.65 4.48 -1.90
C ASP A 529 14.00 5.12 -1.50
N ARG A 530 14.87 5.41 -2.48
CA ARG A 530 16.19 5.99 -2.19
C ARG A 530 16.06 7.43 -1.76
N TRP A 531 16.53 7.75 -0.56
CA TRP A 531 16.60 9.14 -0.07
C TRP A 531 17.68 9.93 -0.85
N ILE A 532 17.27 10.63 -1.91
CA ILE A 532 18.15 11.51 -2.70
C ILE A 532 18.29 12.85 -1.97
N GLY A 533 19.18 12.91 -0.98
CA GLY A 533 19.75 14.18 -0.56
C GLY A 533 20.42 14.84 -1.77
N ARG A 534 19.87 15.96 -2.27
CA ARG A 534 20.31 16.58 -3.52
C ARG A 534 21.81 16.85 -3.53
N ARG A 535 22.55 16.14 -4.39
CA ARG A 535 23.89 16.52 -4.81
C ARG A 535 23.84 17.92 -5.44
N GLN A 536 24.76 18.79 -5.05
CA GLN A 536 24.96 20.07 -5.73
C GLN A 536 25.24 19.83 -7.21
N SER A 537 24.35 20.29 -8.09
CA SER A 537 24.64 20.42 -9.51
C SER A 537 25.66 21.55 -9.70
N LYS A 538 26.66 21.29 -10.55
CA LYS A 538 27.79 22.20 -10.76
C LYS A 538 27.30 23.53 -11.35
N ALA A 539 27.88 24.63 -10.86
CA ALA A 539 27.56 25.97 -11.34
C ALA A 539 27.82 26.11 -12.86
N TYR A 540 26.78 26.48 -13.60
CA TYR A 540 26.96 27.06 -14.93
C TYR A 540 27.31 28.53 -14.77
N HIS A 541 28.47 28.93 -15.30
CA HIS A 541 28.84 30.34 -15.45
C HIS A 541 27.85 31.03 -16.40
N ILE A 542 27.09 32.00 -15.90
CA ILE A 542 26.45 33.03 -16.72
C ILE A 542 26.93 34.41 -16.24
N VAL A 543 27.20 35.27 -17.22
CA VAL A 543 27.95 36.52 -17.09
C VAL A 543 27.16 37.57 -16.31
N LYS A 544 27.83 38.27 -15.37
CA LYS A 544 27.29 39.49 -14.75
C LYS A 544 27.15 40.60 -15.79
N SER A 545 25.92 40.97 -16.17
CA SER A 545 25.63 42.30 -16.70
C SER A 545 25.27 43.24 -15.55
N CYS A 546 26.02 44.33 -15.40
CA CYS A 546 25.73 45.39 -14.45
C CYS A 546 24.86 46.46 -15.11
N CYS A 547 23.86 46.99 -14.40
CA CYS A 547 23.41 48.39 -14.47
C CYS A 547 22.44 48.69 -13.29
N PRO A 548 22.18 49.96 -12.93
CA PRO A 548 22.74 50.44 -11.67
C PRO A 548 21.71 50.96 -10.65
N VAL A 549 22.20 51.12 -9.42
CA VAL A 549 21.49 51.72 -8.28
C VAL A 549 21.17 53.19 -8.55
N CYS A 550 19.89 53.59 -8.41
CA CYS A 550 19.53 54.99 -8.24
C CYS A 550 19.90 55.44 -6.81
N VAL A 551 20.72 56.49 -6.73
CA VAL A 551 21.21 57.08 -5.48
C VAL A 551 20.31 58.25 -5.07
N GLY A 552 20.01 58.41 -3.78
CA GLY A 552 19.11 59.49 -3.30
C GLY A 552 19.07 59.65 -1.78
N CYS A 553 20.14 60.21 -1.20
CA CYS A 553 20.26 60.61 0.21
C CYS A 553 20.41 62.17 0.25
N VAL A 554 20.32 62.93 1.36
CA VAL A 554 20.60 62.67 2.79
C VAL A 554 19.57 63.41 3.69
N ILE A 555 19.64 63.20 5.01
CA ILE A 555 19.09 64.06 6.08
C ILE A 555 19.56 65.54 5.94
N MET A 556 18.69 66.46 6.36
CA MET A 556 18.79 67.94 6.44
C MET A 556 18.73 68.72 5.11
#